data_AF-A0A7S1CWP5-F1
#
_entry.id   AF-A0A7S1CWP5-F1
#
_cell.length_a   1.000
_cell.length_b   1.000
_cell.length_c   1.000
_cell.angle_alpha   90.00
_cell.angle_beta   90.00
_cell.angle_gamma   90.00
#
_symmetry.space_group_name_H-M   'P 1'
#
loop_
_entity.id
_entity.type
_entity.pdbx_description
1 polymer ?
#
loop_
_entity_poly.entity_id
_entity_poly.type
_entity_poly.pdbx_seq_one_letter_code
_entity_poly.pdbx_strand_id
1 'polypeptide(L)'
;FIPVLNVNDPPTLMAPAQANATDRFDVVGRRLYTIERIRVDDSKDRDVDRVRVDIWALNGTLSLTRDALELADFSECSIRRYSEWRCRGRGLRDRNMTFVATPTDVNKVLERITYLPYYKNIE
;
A
#
# COMPACT_ATOMS: atom_id res chain seq x y z
N PHE A 1 34.98 7.59 -22.41
CA PHE A 1 33.93 7.01 -21.55
C PHE A 1 33.22 8.15 -20.87
N ILE A 2 31.90 8.26 -21.05
CA ILE A 2 31.06 9.19 -20.28
C ILE A 2 30.40 8.34 -19.20
N PRO A 3 30.67 8.59 -17.90
CA PRO A 3 29.97 7.88 -16.84
C PRO A 3 28.51 8.33 -16.82
N VAL A 4 27.58 7.38 -16.97
CA VAL A 4 26.17 7.62 -16.67
C VAL A 4 25.99 7.43 -15.17
N LEU A 5 25.69 8.52 -14.46
CA LEU A 5 25.32 8.47 -13.04
C LEU A 5 23.79 8.36 -12.98
N ASN A 6 23.28 7.25 -12.44
CA ASN A 6 21.86 7.17 -12.10
C ASN A 6 21.60 8.10 -10.92
N VAL A 7 20.79 9.13 -11.10
CA VAL A 7 20.35 10.04 -10.05
C VAL A 7 18.90 9.67 -9.76
N ASN A 8 18.68 9.02 -8.62
CA ASN A 8 17.33 8.66 -8.17
C ASN A 8 16.63 9.91 -7.64
N ASP A 9 15.50 10.29 -8.25
CA ASP A 9 14.56 11.26 -7.74
C ASP A 9 13.59 10.62 -6.72
N PRO A 10 13.12 11.36 -5.70
CA PRO A 10 12.10 10.82 -4.80
C PRO A 10 10.73 10.74 -5.51
N PRO A 11 9.94 9.68 -5.31
CA PRO A 11 8.60 9.59 -5.87
C PRO A 11 7.64 10.58 -5.20
N THR A 12 6.61 10.99 -5.93
CA THR A 12 5.54 11.87 -5.44
C THR A 12 4.26 11.09 -5.15
N LEU A 13 3.68 11.27 -3.95
CA LEU A 13 2.43 10.62 -3.54
C LEU A 13 1.24 11.58 -3.69
N MET A 14 0.19 11.11 -4.35
CA MET A 14 -1.12 11.74 -4.41
C MET A 14 -2.16 10.80 -3.80
N ALA A 15 -2.98 11.30 -2.88
CA ALA A 15 -4.00 10.48 -2.22
C ALA A 15 -5.31 11.26 -2.09
N PRO A 16 -6.49 10.58 -2.10
CA PRO A 16 -7.74 11.24 -1.83
C PRO A 16 -7.83 11.68 -0.36
N ALA A 17 -8.58 12.75 -0.10
CA ALA A 17 -8.87 13.16 1.27
C ALA A 17 -9.86 12.23 1.99
N GLN A 18 -10.63 11.44 1.24
CA GLN A 18 -11.74 10.63 1.77
C GLN A 18 -11.84 9.27 1.07
N ALA A 19 -12.33 8.28 1.82
CA ALA A 19 -12.68 6.96 1.33
C ALA A 19 -14.17 6.89 0.96
N ASN A 20 -14.52 6.07 -0.02
CA ASN A 20 -15.90 5.86 -0.42
C ASN A 20 -16.50 4.68 0.34
N ALA A 21 -17.68 4.87 0.94
CA ALA A 21 -18.45 3.75 1.48
C ALA A 21 -18.84 2.79 0.34
N THR A 22 -18.79 1.49 0.60
CA THR A 22 -19.28 0.48 -0.34
C THR A 22 -20.59 -0.13 0.15
N ASP A 23 -21.32 -0.77 -0.77
CA ASP A 23 -22.46 -1.64 -0.43
C ASP A 23 -22.04 -3.03 0.06
N ARG A 24 -20.73 -3.26 0.24
CA ARG A 24 -20.20 -4.52 0.72
C ARG A 24 -20.09 -4.48 2.24
N PHE A 25 -20.40 -5.63 2.83
CA PHE A 25 -20.24 -5.88 4.26
C PHE A 25 -19.34 -7.08 4.47
N ASP A 26 -18.65 -7.12 5.60
CA ASP A 26 -17.93 -8.32 6.01
C ASP A 26 -18.88 -9.40 6.56
N VAL A 27 -18.31 -10.53 6.95
CA VAL A 27 -19.06 -11.70 7.44
C VAL A 27 -19.88 -11.44 8.71
N VAL A 28 -19.59 -10.36 9.45
CA VAL A 28 -20.34 -9.96 10.65
C VAL A 28 -21.18 -8.71 10.44
N GLY A 29 -21.37 -8.27 9.18
CA GLY A 29 -22.23 -7.13 8.84
C GLY A 29 -21.57 -5.76 8.99
N ARG A 30 -20.23 -5.67 9.08
CA ARG A 30 -19.51 -4.39 9.09
C ARG A 30 -19.37 -3.82 7.69
N ARG A 31 -19.69 -2.54 7.53
CA ARG A 31 -19.52 -1.83 6.25
C ARG A 31 -18.05 -1.71 5.88
N LEU A 32 -17.74 -2.02 4.63
CA LEU A 32 -16.43 -1.86 4.02
C LEU A 32 -16.34 -0.51 3.31
N TYR A 33 -15.17 0.11 3.33
CA TYR A 33 -14.87 1.34 2.61
C TYR A 33 -13.80 1.05 1.57
N THR A 34 -13.88 1.68 0.40
CA THR A 34 -12.82 1.59 -0.61
C THR A 34 -12.10 2.93 -0.70
N ILE A 35 -10.78 2.86 -0.64
CA ILE A 35 -9.88 3.98 -0.88
C ILE A 35 -9.33 3.77 -2.29
N GLU A 36 -9.57 4.74 -3.16
CA GLU A 36 -9.20 4.70 -4.58
C GLU A 36 -8.41 5.96 -4.92
N ARG A 37 -7.80 6.00 -6.11
CA ARG A 37 -7.08 7.19 -6.61
C ARG A 37 -5.88 7.58 -5.74
N ILE A 38 -5.28 6.63 -5.02
CA ILE A 38 -3.92 6.80 -4.52
C ILE A 38 -3.00 6.58 -5.73
N ARG A 39 -2.10 7.52 -5.98
CA ARG A 39 -1.14 7.46 -7.06
C ARG A 39 0.27 7.79 -6.58
N VAL A 40 1.23 7.07 -7.11
CA VAL A 40 2.66 7.33 -6.96
C VAL A 40 3.21 7.69 -8.33
N ASP A 41 3.73 8.91 -8.47
CA ASP A 41 4.41 9.36 -9.68
C ASP A 41 5.91 9.29 -9.47
N ASP A 42 6.57 8.57 -10.37
CA ASP A 42 8.02 8.43 -10.45
C ASP A 42 8.48 8.48 -11.93
N SER A 43 7.84 9.37 -12.70
CA SER A 43 8.09 9.52 -14.13
C SER A 43 9.53 9.91 -14.50
N LYS A 44 10.30 10.43 -13.53
CA LYS A 44 11.70 10.82 -13.72
C LYS A 44 12.64 9.60 -13.77
N ASP A 45 12.39 8.61 -12.92
CA ASP A 45 13.23 7.41 -12.79
C ASP A 45 12.73 6.23 -13.64
N ARG A 46 11.68 6.44 -14.44
CA ARG A 46 11.17 5.50 -15.45
C ARG A 46 10.84 4.11 -14.90
N ASP A 47 10.33 4.05 -13.68
CA ASP A 47 9.89 2.78 -13.04
C ASP A 47 11.01 1.75 -12.85
N VAL A 48 12.27 2.20 -12.82
CA VAL A 48 13.44 1.32 -12.68
C VAL A 48 13.67 0.94 -11.22
N ASP A 49 13.42 1.87 -10.30
CA ASP A 49 13.70 1.70 -8.88
C ASP A 49 12.46 1.24 -8.11
N ARG A 50 12.61 0.14 -7.36
CA ARG A 50 11.53 -0.36 -6.49
C ARG A 50 11.41 0.51 -5.24
N VAL A 51 10.19 0.85 -4.89
CA VAL A 51 9.90 1.68 -3.72
C VAL A 51 9.33 0.83 -2.59
N ARG A 52 9.65 1.22 -1.35
CA ARG A 52 9.02 0.68 -0.14
C ARG A 52 7.76 1.48 0.15
N VAL A 53 6.64 0.79 0.33
CA VAL A 53 5.37 1.37 0.70
C VAL A 53 5.01 0.93 2.10
N ASP A 54 4.84 1.89 3.01
CA ASP A 54 4.30 1.66 4.34
C ASP A 54 2.91 2.28 4.43
N ILE A 55 1.88 1.47 4.67
CA ILE A 55 0.51 1.93 4.86
C ILE A 55 -0.09 1.37 6.13
N TRP A 56 -0.85 2.20 6.84
CA TRP A 56 -1.46 1.80 8.11
C TRP A 56 -2.83 2.45 8.33
N ALA A 57 -3.64 1.76 9.12
CA ALA A 57 -4.91 2.24 9.61
C ALA A 57 -4.85 2.52 11.11
N LEU A 58 -5.39 3.66 11.53
CA LEU A 58 -5.44 4.01 12.96
C LEU A 58 -6.40 3.09 13.72
N ASN A 59 -7.62 2.90 13.21
CA ASN A 59 -8.70 2.16 13.88
C ASN A 59 -9.42 1.16 12.95
N GLY A 60 -8.66 0.26 12.35
CA GLY A 60 -9.21 -0.78 11.48
C GLY A 60 -8.12 -1.61 10.82
N THR A 61 -8.52 -2.30 9.76
CA THR A 61 -7.63 -3.07 8.89
C THR A 61 -7.75 -2.61 7.45
N LEU A 62 -6.66 -2.76 6.70
CA LEU A 62 -6.58 -2.57 5.27
C LEU A 62 -6.44 -3.93 4.60
N SER A 63 -7.05 -4.07 3.42
CA SER A 63 -6.90 -5.25 2.56
C SER A 63 -6.73 -4.81 1.13
N LEU A 64 -5.74 -5.39 0.46
CA LEU A 64 -5.53 -5.25 -0.97
C LEU A 64 -6.44 -6.21 -1.73
N THR A 65 -6.63 -5.97 -3.02
CA THR A 65 -7.29 -6.93 -3.91
C THR A 65 -6.38 -8.14 -4.13
N ARG A 66 -6.96 -9.27 -4.55
CA ARG A 66 -6.17 -10.49 -4.80
C ARG A 66 -5.09 -10.26 -5.86
N ASP A 67 -5.45 -9.61 -6.96
CA ASP A 67 -4.55 -9.32 -8.07
C ASP A 67 -3.40 -8.39 -7.63
N ALA A 68 -3.67 -7.47 -6.69
CA ALA A 68 -2.64 -6.61 -6.11
C ALA A 68 -1.62 -7.38 -5.25
N LEU A 69 -1.99 -8.52 -4.64
CA LEU A 69 -1.06 -9.28 -3.80
C LEU A 69 0.10 -9.87 -4.60
N GLU A 70 -0.12 -10.20 -5.88
CA GLU A 70 0.90 -10.79 -6.75
C GLU A 70 1.93 -9.74 -7.22
N LEU A 71 1.57 -8.47 -7.17
CA LEU A 71 2.40 -7.33 -7.58
C LEU A 71 3.21 -6.72 -6.42
N ALA A 72 2.93 -7.12 -5.19
CA ALA A 72 3.51 -6.56 -3.99
C ALA A 72 4.39 -7.60 -3.27
N ASP A 73 5.67 -7.28 -3.08
CA ASP A 73 6.58 -8.13 -2.32
C ASP A 73 6.54 -7.78 -0.82
N PHE A 74 5.90 -8.64 -0.03
CA PHE A 74 5.82 -8.54 1.43
C PHE A 74 6.99 -9.20 2.16
N SER A 75 7.97 -9.73 1.43
CA SER A 75 9.08 -10.52 1.96
C SER A 75 10.44 -9.90 1.69
N GLU A 76 10.60 -9.07 0.66
CA GLU A 76 11.88 -8.47 0.25
C GLU A 76 12.57 -7.72 1.42
N CYS A 77 11.79 -7.01 2.23
CA CYS A 77 12.36 -6.28 3.37
C CYS A 77 12.85 -7.19 4.53
N SER A 78 12.61 -8.51 4.47
CA SER A 78 13.09 -9.46 5.49
C SER A 78 14.63 -9.61 5.51
N ILE A 79 15.29 -9.24 4.41
CA ILE A 79 16.77 -9.29 4.26
C ILE A 79 17.45 -8.21 5.12
N ARG A 80 16.73 -7.18 5.58
CA ARG A 80 17.28 -6.07 6.36
C ARG A 80 17.39 -6.45 7.84
N ARG A 81 18.61 -6.36 8.41
CA ARG A 81 18.89 -6.70 9.83
C ARG A 81 18.18 -5.79 10.84
N TYR A 82 17.92 -4.54 10.46
CA TYR A 82 17.27 -3.56 11.34
C TYR A 82 15.75 -3.72 11.33
N SER A 83 15.13 -3.88 12.50
CA SER A 83 13.72 -4.27 12.64
C SER A 83 12.71 -3.29 12.05
N GLU A 84 13.08 -2.01 11.95
CA GLU A 84 12.26 -0.97 11.30
C GLU A 84 12.17 -1.13 9.78
N TRP A 85 13.07 -1.94 9.21
CA TRP A 85 13.14 -2.21 7.76
C TRP A 85 12.50 -3.52 7.36
N ARG A 86 11.86 -4.23 8.28
CA ARG A 86 11.14 -5.46 7.96
C ARG A 86 9.76 -5.14 7.40
N CYS A 87 9.38 -5.87 6.35
CA CYS A 87 8.03 -5.82 5.83
C CYS A 87 7.07 -6.32 6.94
N ARG A 88 5.87 -5.77 7.01
CA ARG A 88 4.83 -6.15 7.97
C ARG A 88 3.56 -6.49 7.21
N GLY A 89 2.75 -7.36 7.81
CA GLY A 89 1.50 -7.80 7.19
C GLY A 89 1.73 -8.67 5.95
N ARG A 90 0.63 -9.02 5.31
CA ARG A 90 0.57 -9.88 4.10
C ARG A 90 -0.39 -9.34 3.04
N GLY A 91 -0.79 -8.08 3.18
CA GLY A 91 -1.73 -7.40 2.30
C GLY A 91 -3.22 -7.70 2.59
N LEU A 92 -3.54 -8.44 3.65
CA LEU A 92 -4.91 -8.91 3.93
C LEU A 92 -5.27 -8.75 5.41
N ARG A 93 -6.26 -7.89 5.67
CA ARG A 93 -6.75 -7.54 7.01
C ARG A 93 -5.63 -7.14 7.97
N ASP A 94 -4.66 -6.38 7.47
CA ASP A 94 -3.55 -5.90 8.25
C ASP A 94 -3.81 -4.47 8.74
N ARG A 95 -3.46 -4.18 10.00
CA ARG A 95 -3.49 -2.80 10.50
C ARG A 95 -2.36 -1.98 9.88
N ASN A 96 -1.18 -2.57 9.80
CA ASN A 96 0.01 -2.00 9.18
C ASN A 96 0.49 -3.03 8.16
N MET A 97 0.71 -2.60 6.93
CA MET A 97 1.39 -3.42 5.94
C MET A 97 2.51 -2.64 5.27
N THR A 98 3.55 -3.38 4.92
CA THR A 98 4.71 -2.87 4.21
C THR A 98 5.02 -3.82 3.08
N PHE A 99 5.21 -3.29 1.88
CA PHE A 99 5.63 -4.06 0.71
C PHE A 99 6.58 -3.26 -0.16
N VAL A 100 7.24 -3.95 -1.08
CA VAL A 100 8.11 -3.38 -2.10
C VAL A 100 7.53 -3.70 -3.47
N ALA A 101 7.47 -2.71 -4.36
CA ALA A 101 7.02 -2.86 -5.75
C ALA A 101 7.63 -1.75 -6.63
N THR A 102 7.54 -1.88 -7.95
CA THR A 102 7.86 -0.74 -8.84
C THR A 102 6.76 0.33 -8.73
N PRO A 103 7.05 1.62 -8.96
CA PRO A 103 6.05 2.68 -8.98
C PRO A 103 4.78 2.35 -9.79
N THR A 104 4.91 1.73 -10.96
CA THR A 104 3.77 1.27 -11.77
C THR A 104 2.93 0.24 -11.04
N ASP A 105 3.57 -0.74 -10.41
CA ASP A 105 2.88 -1.79 -9.69
C ASP A 105 2.29 -1.27 -8.37
N VAL A 106 2.93 -0.30 -7.70
CA VAL A 106 2.34 0.41 -6.56
C VAL A 106 1.02 1.07 -6.95
N ASN A 107 0.94 1.72 -8.11
CA ASN A 107 -0.30 2.33 -8.58
C ASN A 107 -1.43 1.30 -8.75
N LYS A 108 -1.12 0.10 -9.26
CA LYS A 108 -2.09 -1.00 -9.38
C LYS A 108 -2.47 -1.56 -8.00
N VAL A 109 -1.49 -1.71 -7.11
CA VAL A 109 -1.69 -2.22 -5.74
C VAL A 109 -2.61 -1.31 -4.94
N LEU A 110 -2.41 0.01 -5.05
CA LEU A 110 -3.16 1.02 -4.31
C LEU A 110 -4.43 1.51 -5.03
N GLU A 111 -4.75 0.96 -6.21
CA GLU A 111 -5.90 1.37 -7.00
C GLU A 111 -7.22 1.22 -6.23
N ARG A 112 -7.32 0.15 -5.42
CA ARG A 112 -8.55 -0.23 -4.73
C ARG A 112 -8.31 -0.91 -3.38
N ILE A 113 -7.89 -0.13 -2.39
CA ILE A 113 -7.67 -0.65 -1.03
C ILE A 113 -9.00 -0.69 -0.29
N THR A 114 -9.28 -1.79 0.40
CA THR A 114 -10.47 -1.90 1.25
C THR A 114 -10.11 -1.64 2.71
N TYR A 115 -10.83 -0.74 3.35
CA TYR A 115 -10.75 -0.43 4.77
C TYR A 115 -11.94 -1.01 5.54
N LEU A 116 -11.65 -1.69 6.64
CA LEU A 116 -12.63 -2.25 7.58
C LEU A 116 -12.37 -1.66 8.97
N PRO A 117 -13.25 -0.79 9.50
CA PRO A 117 -13.07 -0.20 10.82
C PRO A 117 -13.21 -1.24 11.94
N TYR A 118 -12.44 -1.05 13.02
CA TYR A 118 -12.76 -1.65 14.30
C TYR A 118 -13.89 -0.83 14.92
N TYR A 119 -14.96 -1.48 15.39
CA TYR A 119 -16.00 -0.76 16.12
C TYR A 119 -15.37 0.00 17.30
N LYS A 120 -15.76 1.26 17.49
CA LYS A 120 -15.93 1.74 18.86
C LYS A 120 -17.27 1.16 19.31
N ASN A 121 -17.27 0.36 20.37
CA ASN A 121 -18.51 0.24 21.14
C ASN A 121 -18.85 1.67 21.56
N ILE A 122 -19.90 2.24 20.98
CA ILE A 122 -20.55 3.39 21.58
C ILE A 122 -21.46 2.76 22.63
N GLU A 123 -20.94 2.63 23.84
CA GLU A 123 -21.80 2.59 25.04
C GLU A 123 -22.40 3.97 25.25
#